data_AF-A0A415S6Z9-F1
#
_entry.id   AF-A0A415S6Z9-F1
#
_cell.length_a   1.000
_cell.length_b   1.000
_cell.length_c   1.000
_cell.angle_alpha   90.00
_cell.angle_beta   90.00
_cell.angle_gamma   90.00
#
_symmetry.space_group_name_H-M   'P 1'
#
loop_
_entity.id
_entity.type
_entity.pdbx_description
1 polymer ?
#
loop_
_entity_poly.entity_id
_entity_poly.type
_entity_poly.pdbx_seq_one_letter_code
_entity_poly.pdbx_strand_id
1 'polypeptide(L)'
;MKYKLIHAQIIIDGKEQETWLSVSENFRKDNEEKLAYDLYYDLQKEGNESPLEFAIRNNWELYMYQMFCIDYLIANRDRHGSNLEVLRNDEDDSVRIAPLFDQGVSLLFSTYGNEKLLEETDVMRDFPVNNYIGSKSLEYNLSLIPKGYDLQIWKLKKEDQDYIFSGIKHVLSEGHRNKIWEMIWKRWCFFEQVRNQEK
;
A
#
# COMPACT_ATOMS: atom_id res chain seq x y z
N MET A 1 3.69 -4.78 -14.46
CA MET A 1 2.80 -3.62 -14.69
C MET A 1 3.64 -2.36 -14.67
N LYS A 2 3.53 -1.50 -15.68
CA LYS A 2 4.21 -0.20 -15.72
C LYS A 2 3.18 0.91 -15.53
N TYR A 3 3.50 1.86 -14.67
CA TYR A 3 2.71 3.08 -14.50
C TYR A 3 3.32 4.21 -15.31
N LYS A 4 2.46 5.02 -15.94
CA LYS A 4 2.82 6.24 -16.64
C LYS A 4 2.01 7.38 -16.06
N LEU A 5 2.69 8.44 -15.64
CA LEU A 5 2.07 9.69 -15.27
C LEU A 5 1.79 10.51 -16.54
N ILE A 6 0.57 11.00 -16.70
CA ILE A 6 0.17 11.88 -17.79
C ILE A 6 -0.51 13.13 -17.25
N HIS A 7 -0.24 14.27 -17.88
CA HIS A 7 -0.99 15.51 -17.66
C HIS A 7 -2.11 15.58 -18.68
N ALA A 8 -3.35 15.72 -18.23
CA ALA A 8 -4.51 15.65 -19.11
C ALA A 8 -5.62 16.59 -18.64
N GLN A 9 -6.38 17.10 -19.61
CA GLN A 9 -7.68 17.70 -19.36
C GLN A 9 -8.73 16.60 -19.27
N ILE A 10 -9.53 16.61 -18.20
CA ILE A 10 -10.60 15.65 -17.96
C ILE A 10 -11.92 16.37 -17.70
N ILE A 11 -13.02 15.64 -17.88
CA ILE A 11 -14.36 16.12 -17.55
C ILE A 11 -14.87 15.26 -16.38
N ILE A 12 -15.13 15.90 -15.24
CA ILE A 12 -15.81 15.29 -14.10
C ILE A 12 -17.10 16.07 -13.84
N ASP A 13 -18.23 15.38 -13.80
CA ASP A 13 -19.56 15.98 -13.59
C ASP A 13 -19.85 17.17 -14.52
N GLY A 14 -19.44 17.07 -15.78
CA GLY A 14 -19.61 18.11 -16.79
C GLY A 14 -18.69 19.33 -16.66
N LYS A 15 -17.74 19.31 -15.71
CA LYS A 15 -16.74 20.36 -15.53
C LYS A 15 -15.39 19.92 -16.06
N GLU A 16 -14.83 20.74 -16.96
CA GLU A 16 -13.45 20.58 -17.42
C GLU A 16 -12.48 20.95 -16.31
N GLN A 17 -11.46 20.13 -16.12
CA GLN A 17 -10.34 20.40 -15.23
C GLN A 17 -9.06 19.76 -15.76
N GLU A 18 -7.93 20.41 -15.53
CA GLU A 18 -6.60 19.87 -15.86
C GLU A 18 -6.02 19.18 -14.62
N THR A 19 -5.54 17.94 -14.78
CA THR A 19 -4.99 17.16 -13.68
C THR A 19 -3.98 16.11 -14.13
N TRP A 20 -3.35 15.47 -13.16
CA TRP A 20 -2.42 14.37 -13.35
C TRP A 20 -3.13 13.02 -13.21
N LEU A 21 -2.93 12.13 -14.18
CA LEU A 21 -3.49 10.77 -14.17
C LEU A 21 -2.36 9.74 -14.15
N SER A 22 -2.57 8.68 -13.37
CA SER A 22 -1.73 7.48 -13.43
C SER A 22 -2.38 6.46 -14.34
N VAL A 23 -1.67 6.03 -15.37
CA VAL A 23 -2.13 5.04 -16.35
C VAL A 23 -1.28 3.79 -16.27
N SER A 24 -1.94 2.62 -16.29
CA SER A 24 -1.27 1.32 -16.37
C SER A 24 -1.99 0.39 -17.34
N GLU A 25 -1.31 -0.68 -17.72
CA GLU A 25 -1.97 -1.84 -18.32
C GLU A 25 -2.98 -2.44 -17.34
N ASN A 26 -4.04 -3.06 -17.88
CA ASN A 26 -4.98 -3.81 -17.06
C ASN A 26 -4.28 -5.08 -16.53
N PHE A 27 -4.26 -5.26 -15.21
CA PHE A 27 -3.65 -6.43 -14.57
C PHE A 27 -4.58 -7.65 -14.55
N ARG A 28 -5.87 -7.44 -14.86
CA ARG A 28 -6.90 -8.47 -14.91
C ARG A 28 -6.95 -9.08 -16.31
N LYS A 29 -7.03 -10.40 -16.39
CA LYS A 29 -7.29 -11.13 -17.64
C LYS A 29 -8.77 -11.03 -18.02
N ASP A 30 -9.09 -11.30 -19.29
CA ASP A 30 -10.47 -11.14 -19.79
C ASP A 30 -11.47 -12.11 -19.12
N ASN A 31 -11.00 -13.29 -18.71
CA ASN A 31 -11.80 -14.32 -18.03
C ASN A 31 -11.72 -14.26 -16.49
N GLU A 32 -11.12 -13.21 -15.92
CA GLU A 32 -11.06 -13.02 -14.47
C GLU A 32 -12.16 -12.06 -13.99
N GLU A 33 -12.88 -12.46 -12.96
CA GLU A 33 -13.79 -11.61 -12.19
C GLU A 33 -13.09 -11.06 -10.95
N LYS A 34 -13.53 -9.89 -10.49
CA LYS A 34 -13.01 -9.25 -9.29
C LYS A 34 -13.94 -9.48 -8.12
N LEU A 35 -13.39 -9.78 -6.96
CA LEU A 35 -14.13 -9.85 -5.72
C LEU A 35 -13.33 -9.17 -4.61
N ALA A 36 -14.01 -8.37 -3.79
CA ALA A 36 -13.39 -7.77 -2.61
C ALA A 36 -12.92 -8.88 -1.65
N TYR A 37 -11.75 -8.69 -1.03
CA TYR A 37 -11.14 -9.70 -0.19
C TYR A 37 -12.00 -10.05 1.04
N ASP A 38 -12.63 -9.05 1.66
CA ASP A 38 -13.53 -9.24 2.79
C ASP A 38 -14.71 -10.15 2.43
N LEU A 39 -15.34 -9.91 1.29
CA LEU A 39 -16.43 -10.72 0.77
C LEU A 39 -15.96 -12.14 0.45
N TYR A 40 -14.80 -12.29 -0.21
CA TYR A 40 -14.25 -13.61 -0.50
C TYR A 40 -13.92 -14.40 0.78
N TYR A 41 -13.31 -13.75 1.76
CA TYR A 41 -13.05 -14.31 3.08
C TYR A 41 -14.33 -14.75 3.76
N ASP A 42 -15.38 -13.92 3.79
CA ASP A 42 -16.65 -14.29 4.43
C ASP A 42 -17.33 -15.50 3.78
N LEU A 43 -17.15 -15.69 2.48
CA LEU A 43 -17.67 -16.84 1.73
C LEU A 43 -16.86 -18.12 1.93
N GLN A 44 -15.54 -18.02 2.13
CA GLN A 44 -14.61 -19.15 2.05
C GLN A 44 -13.89 -19.48 3.36
N LYS A 45 -14.10 -18.70 4.42
CA LYS A 45 -13.45 -18.94 5.71
C LYS A 45 -13.90 -20.24 6.35
N GLU A 46 -12.97 -20.89 7.03
CA GLU A 46 -13.17 -22.12 7.77
C GLU A 46 -13.12 -21.84 9.27
N GLY A 47 -14.20 -22.21 9.96
CA GLY A 47 -14.31 -22.01 11.41
C GLY A 47 -14.20 -20.54 11.82
N ASN A 48 -13.23 -20.25 12.68
CA ASN A 48 -12.97 -18.92 13.24
C ASN A 48 -11.59 -18.39 12.84
N GLU A 49 -11.03 -18.85 11.71
CA GLU A 49 -9.77 -18.29 11.20
C GLU A 49 -9.92 -16.78 10.96
N SER A 50 -8.87 -16.03 11.24
CA SER A 50 -8.78 -14.59 10.97
C SER A 50 -8.53 -14.31 9.48
N PRO A 51 -8.74 -13.06 9.01
CA PRO A 51 -8.40 -12.68 7.64
C PRO A 51 -6.95 -12.96 7.24
N LEU A 52 -6.00 -12.87 8.18
CA LEU A 52 -4.59 -13.19 7.93
C LEU A 52 -4.35 -14.71 7.86
N GLU A 53 -4.95 -15.50 8.76
CA GLU A 53 -4.85 -16.97 8.73
C GLU A 53 -5.45 -17.53 7.44
N PHE A 54 -6.57 -16.97 6.97
CA PHE A 54 -7.13 -17.29 5.66
C PHE A 54 -6.14 -16.99 4.52
N ALA A 55 -5.46 -15.85 4.54
CA ALA A 55 -4.45 -15.52 3.53
C ALA A 55 -3.31 -16.55 3.53
N ILE A 56 -2.84 -16.95 4.71
CA ILE A 56 -1.78 -17.95 4.88
C ILE A 56 -2.23 -19.31 4.32
N ARG A 57 -3.46 -19.74 4.62
CA ARG A 57 -4.03 -20.98 4.08
C ARG A 57 -4.11 -20.99 2.55
N ASN A 58 -4.31 -19.81 1.94
CA ASN A 58 -4.36 -19.62 0.50
C ASN A 58 -2.98 -19.34 -0.16
N ASN A 59 -1.87 -19.45 0.59
CA ASN A 59 -0.51 -19.16 0.12
C ASN A 59 -0.30 -17.70 -0.33
N TRP A 60 -0.97 -16.75 0.32
CA TRP A 60 -0.85 -15.31 0.07
C TRP A 60 -0.09 -14.57 1.17
N GLU A 61 0.57 -15.29 2.08
CA GLU A 61 1.24 -14.70 3.23
C GLU A 61 2.41 -13.78 2.84
N LEU A 62 3.19 -14.14 1.81
CA LEU A 62 4.24 -13.25 1.28
C LEU A 62 3.65 -11.90 0.86
N TYR A 63 2.51 -11.92 0.16
CA TYR A 63 1.82 -10.71 -0.25
C TYR A 63 1.36 -9.89 0.96
N MET A 64 0.74 -10.53 1.96
CA MET A 64 0.24 -9.83 3.16
C MET A 64 1.39 -9.22 3.98
N TYR A 65 2.51 -9.92 4.11
CA TYR A 65 3.66 -9.39 4.83
C TYR A 65 4.36 -8.26 4.06
N GLN A 66 4.44 -8.35 2.74
CA GLN A 66 4.89 -7.23 1.90
C GLN A 66 3.95 -6.03 2.05
N MET A 67 2.64 -6.25 2.06
CA MET A 67 1.64 -5.20 2.29
C MET A 67 1.85 -4.54 3.66
N PHE A 68 2.06 -5.28 4.74
CA PHE A 68 2.36 -4.69 6.06
C PHE A 68 3.61 -3.81 6.03
N CYS A 69 4.66 -4.24 5.34
CA CYS A 69 5.86 -3.43 5.15
C CYS A 69 5.52 -2.12 4.40
N ILE A 70 4.87 -2.22 3.24
CA ILE A 70 4.52 -1.04 2.44
C ILE A 70 3.57 -0.10 3.19
N ASP A 71 2.49 -0.60 3.79
CA ASP A 71 1.52 0.17 4.56
C ASP A 71 2.19 0.90 5.72
N TYR A 72 3.15 0.25 6.39
CA TYR A 72 3.95 0.89 7.41
C TYR A 72 4.79 2.03 6.82
N LEU A 73 5.57 1.78 5.76
CA LEU A 73 6.47 2.77 5.14
C LEU A 73 5.74 4.02 4.67
N ILE A 74 4.56 3.83 4.06
CA ILE A 74 3.77 4.94 3.53
C ILE A 74 2.73 5.45 4.53
N ALA A 75 2.65 4.88 5.74
CA ALA A 75 1.61 5.20 6.71
C ALA A 75 0.19 5.11 6.12
N ASN A 76 -0.14 4.03 5.42
CA ASN A 76 -1.48 3.81 4.87
C ASN A 76 -2.50 3.66 6.00
N ARG A 77 -3.50 4.54 6.02
CA ARG A 77 -4.49 4.63 7.10
C ARG A 77 -5.79 3.91 6.81
N ASP A 78 -5.97 3.39 5.59
CA ASP A 78 -7.26 2.86 5.13
C ASP A 78 -7.13 1.58 4.30
N ARG A 79 -6.44 0.58 4.84
CA ARG A 79 -6.41 -0.79 4.31
C ARG A 79 -7.67 -1.56 4.73
N HIS A 80 -8.85 -1.13 4.33
CA HIS A 80 -10.07 -1.93 4.54
C HIS A 80 -10.14 -3.12 3.59
N GLY A 81 -11.05 -4.07 3.85
CA GLY A 81 -11.14 -5.33 3.11
C GLY A 81 -11.37 -5.14 1.62
N SER A 82 -12.14 -4.12 1.23
CA SER A 82 -12.36 -3.77 -0.19
C SER A 82 -11.19 -3.07 -0.88
N ASN A 83 -10.14 -2.65 -0.15
CA ASN A 83 -8.86 -2.17 -0.72
C ASN A 83 -7.87 -3.32 -0.95
N LEU A 84 -8.41 -4.54 -0.95
CA LEU A 84 -7.80 -5.78 -1.40
C LEU A 84 -8.83 -6.51 -2.27
N GLU A 85 -8.37 -7.09 -3.36
CA GLU A 85 -9.22 -7.84 -4.28
C GLU A 85 -8.58 -9.21 -4.54
N VAL A 86 -9.43 -10.21 -4.73
CA VAL A 86 -9.06 -11.46 -5.40
C VAL A 86 -9.59 -11.43 -6.83
N LEU A 87 -8.86 -12.10 -7.71
CA LEU A 87 -9.19 -12.32 -9.10
C LEU A 87 -9.48 -13.79 -9.26
N ARG A 88 -10.71 -14.11 -9.63
CA ARG A 88 -11.19 -15.48 -9.81
C ARG A 88 -11.44 -15.74 -11.28
N ASN A 89 -10.98 -16.88 -11.77
CA ASN A 89 -11.31 -17.37 -13.09
C ASN A 89 -12.21 -18.60 -12.95
N ASP A 90 -13.44 -18.48 -13.44
CA ASP A 90 -14.43 -19.57 -13.35
C ASP A 90 -14.17 -20.71 -14.34
N GLU A 91 -13.38 -20.47 -15.39
CA GLU A 91 -13.09 -21.48 -16.41
C GLU A 91 -12.09 -22.53 -15.92
N ASP A 92 -11.10 -22.12 -15.13
CA ASP A 92 -10.04 -22.98 -14.59
C ASP A 92 -10.03 -23.09 -13.06
N ASP A 93 -11.05 -22.51 -12.41
CA ASP A 93 -11.25 -22.47 -10.95
C ASP A 93 -10.04 -21.91 -10.19
N SER A 94 -9.25 -21.03 -10.82
CA SER A 94 -8.10 -20.39 -10.20
C SER A 94 -8.47 -19.10 -9.48
N VAL A 95 -7.78 -18.85 -8.37
CA VAL A 95 -7.90 -17.60 -7.60
C VAL A 95 -6.51 -17.07 -7.29
N ARG A 96 -6.32 -15.77 -7.51
CA ARG A 96 -5.10 -15.05 -7.13
C ARG A 96 -5.41 -13.69 -6.56
N ILE A 97 -4.52 -13.16 -5.72
CA ILE A 97 -4.67 -11.81 -5.21
C ILE A 97 -4.35 -10.75 -6.29
N ALA A 98 -5.12 -9.66 -6.30
CA ALA A 98 -4.85 -8.51 -7.16
C ALA A 98 -3.62 -7.73 -6.66
N PRO A 99 -2.90 -7.02 -7.54
CA PRO A 99 -1.86 -6.08 -7.11
C PRO A 99 -2.41 -5.04 -6.12
N LEU A 100 -1.59 -4.57 -5.18
CA LEU A 100 -2.00 -3.52 -4.24
C LEU A 100 -2.47 -2.28 -5.00
N PHE A 101 -3.65 -1.77 -4.62
CA PHE A 101 -4.25 -0.57 -5.18
C PHE A 101 -4.83 0.28 -4.04
N ASP A 102 -5.35 1.46 -4.40
CA ASP A 102 -5.96 2.43 -3.47
C ASP A 102 -5.08 2.78 -2.24
N GLN A 103 -3.95 3.41 -2.52
CA GLN A 103 -3.05 3.95 -1.49
C GLN A 103 -3.34 5.43 -1.21
N GLY A 104 -4.52 5.95 -1.57
CA GLY A 104 -4.80 7.40 -1.54
C GLY A 104 -4.76 7.99 -0.13
N VAL A 105 -5.13 7.19 0.87
CA VAL A 105 -5.15 7.57 2.30
C VAL A 105 -3.80 7.25 2.96
N SER A 106 -2.70 7.70 2.34
CA SER A 106 -1.32 7.44 2.79
C SER A 106 -0.44 8.68 2.70
N LEU A 107 0.80 8.54 3.14
CA LEU A 107 1.83 9.56 3.18
C LEU A 107 1.32 10.79 3.95
N LEU A 108 1.35 11.94 3.27
CA LEU A 108 1.00 13.25 3.82
C LEU A 108 -0.29 13.78 3.19
N PHE A 109 -1.18 12.90 2.69
CA PHE A 109 -2.42 13.30 2.01
C PHE A 109 -3.26 14.27 2.85
N SER A 110 -3.31 14.06 4.17
CA SER A 110 -4.10 14.84 5.11
C SER A 110 -3.58 16.27 5.33
N THR A 111 -2.42 16.61 4.76
CA THR A 111 -1.90 17.98 4.81
C THR A 111 -2.63 18.90 3.85
N TYR A 112 -3.25 18.36 2.78
CA TYR A 112 -3.96 19.12 1.75
C TYR A 112 -3.19 20.35 1.24
N GLY A 113 -1.86 20.23 1.16
CA GLY A 113 -0.97 21.31 0.71
C GLY A 113 -0.63 22.38 1.78
N ASN A 114 -1.08 22.22 3.02
CA ASN A 114 -0.71 23.12 4.11
C ASN A 114 0.74 22.87 4.56
N GLU A 115 1.63 23.81 4.25
CA GLU A 115 3.07 23.71 4.52
C GLU A 115 3.40 23.67 6.01
N LYS A 116 2.68 24.42 6.85
CA LYS A 116 2.90 24.39 8.30
C LYS A 116 2.57 23.01 8.88
N LEU A 117 1.42 22.46 8.48
CA LEU A 117 1.01 21.12 8.92
C LEU A 117 1.97 20.04 8.39
N LEU A 118 2.47 20.21 7.17
CA LEU A 118 3.50 19.35 6.59
C LEU A 118 4.77 19.34 7.45
N GLU A 119 5.29 20.50 7.84
CA GLU A 119 6.49 20.64 8.66
C GLU A 119 6.32 20.03 10.06
N GLU A 120 5.18 20.32 10.72
CA GLU A 120 4.85 19.87 12.07
C GLU A 120 4.50 18.37 12.15
N THR A 121 4.26 17.71 11.02
CA THR A 121 3.90 16.29 11.00
C THR A 121 5.07 15.43 11.50
N ASP A 122 4.81 14.70 12.60
CA ASP A 122 5.66 13.59 13.02
C ASP A 122 5.48 12.41 12.06
N VAL A 123 6.52 12.19 11.24
CA VAL A 123 6.51 11.13 10.23
C VAL A 123 6.62 9.73 10.82
N MET A 124 7.07 9.59 12.07
CA MET A 124 7.22 8.30 12.76
C MET A 124 6.01 7.95 13.62
N ARG A 125 5.04 8.86 13.78
CA ARG A 125 3.82 8.60 14.54
C ARG A 125 3.13 7.32 14.06
N ASP A 126 2.77 6.44 14.98
CA ASP A 126 1.85 5.34 14.70
C ASP A 126 0.42 5.90 14.64
N PHE A 127 -0.08 6.07 13.42
CA PHE A 127 -1.41 6.59 13.19
C PHE A 127 -2.44 5.49 13.50
N PRO A 128 -3.59 5.81 14.12
CA PRO A 128 -4.71 4.88 14.14
C PRO A 128 -5.12 4.58 12.69
N VAL A 129 -5.09 3.30 12.30
CA VAL A 129 -5.42 2.87 10.94
C VAL A 129 -6.66 1.99 10.91
N ASN A 130 -7.37 2.04 9.78
CA ASN A 130 -8.36 1.05 9.41
C ASN A 130 -7.64 -0.05 8.61
N ASN A 131 -7.30 -1.16 9.26
CA ASN A 131 -6.65 -2.30 8.61
C ASN A 131 -7.50 -3.55 8.82
N TYR A 132 -7.89 -4.19 7.73
CA TYR A 132 -8.75 -5.38 7.75
C TYR A 132 -7.99 -6.67 8.06
N ILE A 133 -6.72 -6.75 7.63
CA ILE A 133 -5.91 -7.97 7.79
C ILE A 133 -5.21 -7.99 9.17
N GLY A 134 -4.64 -6.86 9.55
CA GLY A 134 -3.92 -6.68 10.81
C GLY A 134 -4.73 -5.94 11.87
N SER A 135 -4.01 -5.29 12.77
CA SER A 135 -4.53 -4.41 13.80
C SER A 135 -4.62 -2.95 13.34
N LYS A 136 -5.11 -2.09 14.24
CA LYS A 136 -5.16 -0.62 14.07
C LYS A 136 -3.82 0.11 14.30
N SER A 137 -2.72 -0.64 14.44
CA SER A 137 -1.35 -0.12 14.61
C SER A 137 -0.46 -0.68 13.50
N LEU A 138 0.19 0.19 12.74
CA LEU A 138 1.07 -0.23 11.65
C LEU A 138 2.34 -0.87 12.20
N GLU A 139 2.86 -0.36 13.32
CA GLU A 139 4.01 -0.95 14.00
C GLU A 139 3.70 -2.35 14.53
N TYR A 140 2.54 -2.56 15.15
CA TYR A 140 2.12 -3.89 15.58
C TYR A 140 1.98 -4.84 14.40
N ASN A 141 1.47 -4.38 13.26
CA ASN A 141 1.30 -5.22 12.08
C ASN A 141 2.63 -5.75 11.54
N LEU A 142 3.74 -5.02 11.70
CA LEU A 142 5.08 -5.54 11.40
C LEU A 142 5.44 -6.75 12.26
N SER A 143 4.98 -6.81 13.51
CA SER A 143 5.23 -7.94 14.42
C SER A 143 4.50 -9.23 14.03
N LEU A 144 3.49 -9.12 13.15
CA LEU A 144 2.79 -10.27 12.58
C LEU A 144 3.60 -10.97 11.50
N ILE A 145 4.65 -10.33 10.97
CA ILE A 145 5.58 -10.95 10.02
C ILE A 145 6.47 -11.93 10.80
N PRO A 146 6.52 -13.22 10.43
CA PRO A 146 7.37 -14.19 11.10
C PRO A 146 8.84 -13.76 11.09
N LYS A 147 9.54 -14.02 12.19
CA LYS A 147 10.97 -13.71 12.29
C LYS A 147 11.76 -14.45 11.21
N GLY A 148 12.68 -13.74 10.55
CA GLY A 148 13.49 -14.30 9.48
C GLY A 148 12.74 -14.58 8.18
N TYR A 149 11.45 -14.21 8.08
CA TYR A 149 10.71 -14.35 6.84
C TYR A 149 11.36 -13.51 5.73
N ASP A 150 11.61 -14.14 4.59
CA ASP A 150 12.14 -13.44 3.43
C ASP A 150 11.00 -12.77 2.66
N LEU A 151 10.88 -11.44 2.84
CA LEU A 151 9.88 -10.64 2.14
C LEU A 151 10.18 -10.47 0.64
N GLN A 152 11.33 -10.93 0.14
CA GLN A 152 11.70 -10.78 -1.28
C GLN A 152 11.65 -9.32 -1.77
N ILE A 153 11.88 -8.36 -0.86
CA ILE A 153 11.94 -6.93 -1.17
C ILE A 153 13.40 -6.47 -1.25
N TRP A 154 13.67 -5.58 -2.20
CA TRP A 154 14.97 -4.95 -2.34
C TRP A 154 15.20 -3.96 -1.20
N LYS A 155 16.45 -3.91 -0.71
CA LYS A 155 16.85 -2.93 0.29
C LYS A 155 16.75 -1.53 -0.28
N LEU A 156 15.95 -0.66 0.35
CA LEU A 156 15.87 0.75 0.01
C LEU A 156 17.20 1.45 0.33
N LYS A 157 17.69 2.24 -0.63
CA LYS A 157 18.90 3.05 -0.53
C LYS A 157 18.55 4.53 -0.59
N LYS A 158 19.48 5.39 -0.18
CA LYS A 158 19.23 6.84 -0.18
C LYS A 158 19.04 7.39 -1.60
N GLU A 159 19.74 6.80 -2.55
CA GLU A 159 19.74 7.19 -3.96
C GLU A 159 18.42 6.83 -4.66
N ASP A 160 17.63 5.89 -4.09
CA ASP A 160 16.31 5.52 -4.62
C ASP A 160 15.30 6.66 -4.51
N GLN A 161 15.59 7.71 -3.72
CA GLN A 161 14.80 8.93 -3.67
C GLN A 161 14.58 9.52 -5.09
N ASP A 162 15.62 9.59 -5.92
CA ASP A 162 15.49 10.16 -7.27
C ASP A 162 14.59 9.32 -8.17
N TYR A 163 14.60 8.00 -8.00
CA TYR A 163 13.71 7.10 -8.71
C TYR A 163 12.26 7.28 -8.25
N ILE A 164 12.01 7.28 -6.93
CA ILE A 164 10.66 7.41 -6.33
C ILE A 164 9.99 8.72 -6.74
N PHE A 165 10.74 9.83 -6.76
CA PHE A 165 10.20 11.14 -7.12
C PHE A 165 10.37 11.50 -8.61
N SER A 166 10.81 10.55 -9.44
CA SER A 166 10.94 10.76 -10.87
C SER A 166 9.59 11.13 -11.50
N GLY A 167 9.58 12.15 -12.35
CA GLY A 167 8.37 12.61 -13.04
C GLY A 167 7.37 13.42 -12.20
N ILE A 168 7.53 13.50 -10.87
CA ILE A 168 6.62 14.28 -9.99
C ILE A 168 7.26 15.54 -9.39
N LYS A 169 8.49 15.88 -9.81
CA LYS A 169 9.23 17.06 -9.32
C LYS A 169 8.54 18.40 -9.61
N HIS A 170 7.69 18.46 -10.63
CA HIS A 170 6.90 19.64 -10.99
C HIS A 170 5.44 19.56 -10.47
N VAL A 171 5.06 18.43 -9.86
CA VAL A 171 3.71 18.19 -9.31
C VAL A 171 3.67 18.53 -7.83
N LEU A 172 4.68 18.09 -7.08
CA LEU A 172 4.83 18.37 -5.65
C LEU A 172 5.87 19.47 -5.43
N SER A 173 5.77 20.23 -4.33
CA SER A 173 6.84 21.15 -3.92
C SER A 173 8.06 20.37 -3.40
N GLU A 174 9.23 21.02 -3.37
CA GLU A 174 10.44 20.41 -2.81
C GLU A 174 10.27 20.03 -1.33
N GLY A 175 9.70 20.92 -0.52
CA GLY A 175 9.40 20.65 0.89
C GLY A 175 8.51 19.43 1.06
N HIS A 176 7.48 19.28 0.23
CA HIS A 176 6.57 18.13 0.27
C HIS A 176 7.29 16.82 -0.07
N ARG A 177 8.11 16.81 -1.12
CA ARG A 177 8.93 15.63 -1.47
C ARG A 177 9.92 15.27 -0.38
N ASN A 178 10.60 16.26 0.21
CA ASN A 178 11.56 16.04 1.28
C ASN A 178 10.88 15.44 2.51
N LYS A 179 9.67 15.88 2.86
CA LYS A 179 8.92 15.33 3.99
C LYS A 179 8.40 13.91 3.73
N ILE A 180 7.91 13.62 2.52
CA ILE A 180 7.56 12.24 2.11
C ILE A 180 8.79 11.34 2.19
N TRP A 181 9.94 11.82 1.71
CA TRP A 181 11.18 11.06 1.78
C TRP A 181 11.63 10.81 3.22
N GLU A 182 11.55 11.84 4.08
CA GLU A 182 11.83 11.71 5.52
C GLU A 182 10.99 10.58 6.14
N MET A 183 9.70 10.53 5.81
CA MET A 183 8.78 9.48 6.26
C MET A 183 9.22 8.10 5.80
N ILE A 184 9.36 7.90 4.50
CA ILE A 184 9.73 6.59 3.92
C ILE A 184 11.07 6.13 4.48
N TRP A 185 12.08 7.01 4.50
CA TRP A 185 13.43 6.66 4.91
C TRP A 185 13.53 6.32 6.40
N LYS A 186 12.98 7.16 7.28
CA LYS A 186 13.02 6.89 8.74
C LYS A 186 12.27 5.61 9.09
N ARG A 187 11.10 5.39 8.48
CA ARG A 187 10.32 4.18 8.66
C ARG A 187 11.07 2.97 8.14
N TRP A 188 11.70 3.05 6.97
CA TRP A 188 12.56 1.98 6.45
C TRP A 188 13.69 1.62 7.40
N CYS A 189 14.40 2.62 7.96
CA CYS A 189 15.44 2.38 8.95
C CYS A 189 14.91 1.66 10.20
N PHE A 190 13.74 2.06 10.71
CA PHE A 190 13.11 1.37 11.83
C PHE A 190 12.69 -0.06 11.49
N PHE A 191 12.06 -0.26 10.33
CA PHE A 191 11.66 -1.59 9.85
C PHE A 191 12.86 -2.54 9.77
N GLU A 192 13.98 -2.10 9.21
CA GLU A 192 15.21 -2.89 9.15
C GLU A 192 15.80 -3.17 10.54
N GLN A 193 15.67 -2.25 11.50
CA GLN A 193 16.09 -2.51 12.88
C GLN A 193 15.25 -3.60 13.52
N VAL A 194 13.92 -3.52 13.42
CA VAL A 194 13.00 -4.50 14.02
C VAL A 194 13.16 -5.87 13.36
N ARG A 195 13.36 -5.92 12.04
CA ARG A 195 13.56 -7.17 11.29
C ARG A 195 14.87 -7.86 11.64
N ASN A 196 15.94 -7.10 11.88
CA ASN A 196 17.30 -7.62 12.12
C ASN A 196 17.65 -7.77 13.61
N GLN A 197 16.72 -7.51 14.54
CA GLN A 197 16.92 -7.79 15.96
C GLN A 197 16.88 -9.31 16.23
N GLU A 198 18.07 -9.90 16.35
CA GLU A 198 18.27 -11.17 17.07
C GLU A 198 17.86 -10.96 18.54
N LYS A 199 17.15 -11.92 19.13
CA LYS A 199 16.81 -11.89 20.56
C LYS A 199 18.03 -12.30 21.38
#